data_AF-A0AA88H7M7-F1
#
_entry.id   AF-A0AA88H7M7-F1
#
_cell.length_a   1.000
_cell.length_b   1.000
_cell.length_c   1.000
_cell.angle_alpha   90.00
_cell.angle_beta   90.00
_cell.angle_gamma   90.00
#
_symmetry.space_group_name_H-M   'P 1'
#
loop_
_entity.id
_entity.type
_entity.pdbx_description
1 polymer ?
#
loop_
_entity_poly.entity_id
_entity_poly.type
_entity_poly.pdbx_seq_one_letter_code
_entity_poly.pdbx_strand_id
1 'polypeptide(L)'
;MRAKHRIHSSASIRAKFQSDVPLVVHWDGKLIPDLIGKEKVDRLPVLVSGKEVLQLLTVAKLPSGTGEAQASAVFGAIEDWGIPGNIRAMCFDTTSSNTGRISGACVLLEQKLGKELLSLACRHHIMELVIGAAFRVCMGSTSSPEVPLFKRFQDYWRFIDTDKYETGIAADDVARLVDDIKQSTIDFANKHLEQNQPRDDYKEFLELVLIFLGATPARGMFKAQFRLTLTEERGLHDVCVFAVRVYLKAWISAPLASGALYSDLLLLKSLLEYSSIHLAISKATSIKFSGNLWYLSPELAGLAFFDSRVSSSTKRMMRGVVLIQEYSGFITQDESQLQFMLQVVNEHRRVYPNSRKQTLSGQP
;
A
#
# COMPACT_ATOMS: atom_id res chain seq x y z
N MET A 1 10.21 29.11 -26.83
CA MET A 1 11.54 28.67 -26.32
C MET A 1 11.46 27.39 -25.47
N ARG A 2 10.64 27.32 -24.40
CA ARG A 2 10.50 26.12 -23.53
C ARG A 2 9.96 24.83 -24.19
N ALA A 3 9.11 24.92 -25.21
CA ALA A 3 8.57 23.75 -25.91
C ALA A 3 9.64 23.08 -26.81
N LYS A 4 10.39 23.87 -27.58
CA LYS A 4 11.52 23.37 -28.39
C LYS A 4 12.62 22.74 -27.53
N HIS A 5 12.91 23.33 -26.37
CA HIS A 5 13.85 22.75 -25.41
C HIS A 5 13.35 21.40 -24.85
N ARG A 6 12.06 21.27 -24.52
CA ARG A 6 11.45 19.98 -24.09
C ARG A 6 11.52 18.91 -25.17
N ILE A 7 11.26 19.25 -26.43
CA ILE A 7 11.37 18.32 -27.56
C ILE A 7 12.81 17.83 -27.72
N HIS A 8 13.79 18.73 -27.68
CA HIS A 8 15.20 18.37 -27.80
C HIS A 8 15.69 17.51 -26.61
N SER A 9 15.32 17.86 -25.38
CA SER A 9 15.66 17.06 -24.20
C SER A 9 15.01 15.67 -24.24
N SER A 10 13.75 15.56 -24.67
CA SER A 10 13.06 14.27 -24.83
C SER A 10 13.74 13.39 -25.88
N ALA A 11 14.11 13.96 -27.04
CA ALA A 11 14.83 13.23 -28.08
C ALA A 11 16.22 12.77 -27.59
N SER A 12 16.95 13.61 -26.85
CA SER A 12 18.24 13.22 -26.28
C SER A 12 18.12 12.12 -25.21
N ILE A 13 17.06 12.13 -24.39
CA ILE A 13 16.81 11.07 -23.40
C ILE A 13 16.52 9.76 -24.12
N ARG A 14 15.64 9.76 -25.13
CA ARG A 14 15.33 8.57 -25.93
C ARG A 14 16.57 8.00 -26.62
N ALA A 15 17.39 8.85 -27.22
CA ALA A 15 18.62 8.40 -27.89
C ALA A 15 19.65 7.78 -26.94
N LYS A 16 19.66 8.18 -25.66
CA LYS A 16 20.57 7.64 -24.64
C LYS A 16 20.01 6.42 -23.92
N PHE A 17 18.71 6.17 -24.03
CA PHE A 17 18.07 5.06 -23.36
C PHE A 17 18.35 3.78 -24.13
N GLN A 18 19.24 2.96 -23.56
CA GLN A 18 19.46 1.58 -23.98
C GLN A 18 19.25 0.70 -22.75
N SER A 19 18.40 -0.30 -22.88
CA SER A 19 18.14 -1.24 -21.81
C SER A 19 18.07 -2.63 -22.43
N ASP A 20 19.03 -3.48 -22.10
CA ASP A 20 19.01 -4.92 -22.34
C ASP A 20 18.52 -5.69 -21.10
N VAL A 21 18.28 -4.99 -20.00
CA VAL A 21 17.81 -5.58 -18.74
C VAL A 21 16.30 -5.85 -18.75
N PRO A 22 15.84 -6.82 -17.95
CA PRO A 22 14.44 -6.96 -17.57
C PRO A 22 13.88 -5.70 -16.93
N LEU A 23 12.68 -5.28 -17.37
CA LEU A 23 12.01 -4.08 -16.89
C LEU A 23 10.65 -4.40 -16.24
N VAL A 24 10.33 -3.60 -15.23
CA VAL A 24 8.99 -3.48 -14.64
C VAL A 24 8.36 -2.21 -15.17
N VAL A 25 7.18 -2.29 -15.77
CA VAL A 25 6.39 -1.10 -16.12
C VAL A 25 5.48 -0.72 -14.96
N HIS A 26 5.41 0.56 -14.63
CA HIS A 26 4.59 1.09 -13.54
C HIS A 26 3.68 2.17 -14.09
N TRP A 27 2.44 2.20 -13.63
CA TRP A 27 1.52 3.28 -13.92
C TRP A 27 0.61 3.57 -12.72
N ASP A 28 0.20 4.83 -12.61
CA ASP A 28 -0.72 5.30 -11.58
C ASP A 28 -1.56 6.44 -12.15
N GLY A 29 -2.88 6.36 -11.99
CA GLY A 29 -3.82 7.31 -12.60
C GLY A 29 -4.14 8.46 -11.65
N LYS A 30 -4.14 9.69 -12.15
CA LYS A 30 -4.55 10.85 -11.35
C LYS A 30 -5.41 11.84 -12.13
N LEU A 31 -6.53 12.24 -11.53
CA LEU A 31 -7.35 13.35 -12.01
C LEU A 31 -6.68 14.68 -11.64
N ILE A 32 -6.14 15.39 -12.64
CA ILE A 32 -5.52 16.71 -12.44
C ILE A 32 -6.09 17.74 -13.42
N PRO A 33 -6.03 19.05 -13.10
CA PRO A 33 -6.46 20.09 -14.03
C PRO A 33 -5.75 19.97 -15.38
N ASP A 34 -6.47 20.20 -16.47
CA ASP A 34 -5.86 20.22 -17.79
C ASP A 34 -4.87 21.38 -17.94
N LEU A 35 -3.93 21.24 -18.87
CA LEU A 35 -2.93 22.27 -19.15
C LEU A 35 -3.57 23.57 -19.67
N ILE A 36 -4.76 23.46 -20.24
CA ILE A 36 -5.55 24.57 -20.77
C ILE A 36 -6.99 24.41 -20.26
N GLY A 37 -7.42 25.30 -19.37
CA GLY A 37 -8.76 25.30 -18.80
C GLY A 37 -8.83 24.84 -17.34
N LYS A 38 -10.06 24.74 -16.81
CA LYS A 38 -10.34 24.33 -15.42
C LYS A 38 -10.85 22.90 -15.30
N GLU A 39 -11.05 22.21 -16.40
CA GLU A 39 -11.53 20.83 -16.41
C GLU A 39 -10.47 19.89 -15.86
N LYS A 40 -10.89 18.88 -15.10
CA LYS A 40 -10.00 17.82 -14.64
C LYS A 40 -9.96 16.72 -15.68
N VAL A 41 -8.77 16.24 -15.99
CA VAL A 41 -8.53 15.17 -16.95
C VAL A 41 -7.73 14.06 -16.30
N ASP A 42 -7.99 12.83 -16.73
CA ASP A 42 -7.19 11.68 -16.32
C ASP A 42 -5.79 11.79 -16.93
N ARG A 43 -4.78 11.76 -16.05
CA ARG A 43 -3.37 11.74 -16.44
C ARG A 43 -2.72 10.48 -15.91
N LEU A 44 -1.95 9.84 -16.78
CA LEU A 44 -1.31 8.56 -16.51
C LEU A 44 0.20 8.69 -16.70
N PRO A 45 0.97 8.99 -15.64
CA PRO A 45 2.40 8.70 -15.62
C PRO A 45 2.63 7.21 -15.87
N VAL A 46 3.49 6.90 -16.85
CA VAL A 46 3.99 5.57 -17.12
C VAL A 46 5.50 5.61 -17.05
N LEU A 47 6.09 4.77 -16.22
CA LEU A 47 7.54 4.67 -16.04
C LEU A 47 7.98 3.21 -16.09
N VAL A 48 9.25 2.99 -16.36
CA VAL A 48 9.88 1.67 -16.24
C VAL A 48 11.01 1.72 -15.23
N SER A 49 11.20 0.62 -14.51
CA SER A 49 12.36 0.42 -13.66
C SER A 49 13.00 -0.95 -13.90
N GLY A 50 14.29 -1.03 -13.64
CA GLY A 50 15.10 -2.24 -13.74
C GLY A 50 16.41 -2.05 -12.99
N LYS A 51 17.37 -2.96 -13.20
CA LYS A 51 18.71 -2.79 -12.61
C LYS A 51 19.34 -1.49 -13.12
N GLU A 52 19.55 -0.52 -12.22
CA GLU A 52 20.11 0.82 -12.53
C GLU A 52 19.30 1.63 -13.56
N VAL A 53 18.06 1.23 -13.83
CA VAL A 53 17.16 1.89 -14.78
C VAL A 53 15.95 2.44 -14.01
N LEU A 54 15.69 3.73 -14.19
CA LEU A 54 14.44 4.38 -13.82
C LEU A 54 14.13 5.45 -14.87
N GLN A 55 13.08 5.24 -15.66
CA GLN A 55 12.77 6.11 -16.79
C GLN A 55 11.27 6.37 -16.89
N LEU A 56 10.89 7.65 -16.88
CA LEU A 56 9.54 8.09 -17.23
C LEU A 56 9.36 7.99 -18.75
N LEU A 57 8.38 7.19 -19.19
CA LEU A 57 8.07 7.00 -20.61
C LEU A 57 7.12 8.09 -21.13
N THR A 58 6.06 8.38 -20.35
CA THR A 58 5.04 9.37 -20.71
C THR A 58 4.23 9.83 -19.49
N VAL A 59 3.50 10.93 -19.65
CA VAL A 59 2.41 11.36 -18.77
C VAL A 59 1.18 11.60 -19.66
N ALA A 60 0.52 10.51 -20.03
CA ALA A 60 -0.52 10.51 -21.05
C ALA A 60 -1.78 11.23 -20.55
N LYS A 61 -2.43 12.04 -21.41
CA LYS A 61 -3.83 12.45 -21.22
C LYS A 61 -4.71 11.29 -21.65
N LEU A 62 -5.53 10.76 -20.76
CA LEU A 62 -6.46 9.71 -21.12
C LEU A 62 -7.83 10.29 -21.50
N PRO A 63 -8.56 9.63 -22.42
CA PRO A 63 -9.95 9.96 -22.68
C PRO A 63 -10.87 9.58 -21.51
N SER A 64 -10.46 8.64 -20.67
CA SER A 64 -11.13 8.22 -19.43
C SER A 64 -10.17 7.44 -18.53
N GLY A 65 -10.49 7.32 -17.23
CA GLY A 65 -9.75 6.48 -16.28
C GLY A 65 -10.01 4.96 -16.41
N THR A 66 -10.63 4.49 -17.50
CA THR A 66 -10.95 3.06 -17.70
C THR A 66 -9.70 2.20 -17.93
N GLY A 67 -9.80 0.90 -17.65
CA GLY A 67 -8.70 -0.03 -17.85
C GLY A 67 -8.22 -0.13 -19.30
N GLU A 68 -9.12 -0.04 -20.28
CA GLU A 68 -8.77 -0.04 -21.71
C GLU A 68 -7.95 1.20 -22.10
N ALA A 69 -8.37 2.38 -21.63
CA ALA A 69 -7.63 3.62 -21.88
C ALA A 69 -6.24 3.58 -21.23
N GLN A 70 -6.14 3.07 -20.00
CA GLN A 70 -4.87 2.89 -19.32
C GLN A 70 -3.96 1.88 -20.03
N ALA A 71 -4.46 0.68 -20.35
CA ALA A 71 -3.68 -0.35 -21.06
C ALA A 71 -3.18 0.14 -22.42
N SER A 72 -4.02 0.83 -23.18
CA SER A 72 -3.64 1.36 -24.49
C SER A 72 -2.56 2.44 -24.38
N ALA A 73 -2.65 3.32 -23.38
CA ALA A 73 -1.62 4.33 -23.13
C ALA A 73 -0.28 3.72 -22.67
N VAL A 74 -0.33 2.71 -21.79
CA VAL A 74 0.86 1.99 -21.32
C VAL A 74 1.51 1.22 -22.47
N PHE A 75 0.73 0.46 -23.24
CA PHE A 75 1.23 -0.28 -24.39
C PHE A 75 1.83 0.63 -25.46
N GLY A 76 1.14 1.73 -25.81
CA GLY A 76 1.67 2.72 -26.75
C GLY A 76 3.00 3.32 -26.27
N ALA A 77 3.14 3.60 -24.97
CA ALA A 77 4.39 4.08 -24.40
C ALA A 77 5.53 3.03 -24.47
N ILE A 78 5.22 1.75 -24.33
CA ILE A 78 6.19 0.66 -24.44
C ILE A 78 6.69 0.52 -25.90
N GLU A 79 5.77 0.56 -26.86
CA GLU A 79 6.06 0.48 -28.30
C GLU A 79 6.86 1.71 -28.77
N ASP A 80 6.46 2.92 -28.37
CA ASP A 80 7.13 4.18 -28.73
C ASP A 80 8.59 4.23 -28.27
N TRP A 81 8.92 3.50 -27.21
CA TRP A 81 10.27 3.40 -26.66
C TRP A 81 11.01 2.12 -27.11
N GLY A 82 10.37 1.26 -27.93
CA GLY A 82 11.00 0.07 -28.49
C GLY A 82 11.39 -0.98 -27.46
N ILE A 83 10.68 -1.06 -26.32
CA ILE A 83 10.99 -1.98 -25.21
C ILE A 83 9.97 -3.09 -24.92
N PRO A 84 9.08 -3.53 -25.84
CA PRO A 84 8.14 -4.62 -25.53
C PRO A 84 8.89 -5.90 -25.15
N GLY A 85 10.05 -6.16 -25.75
CA GLY A 85 10.90 -7.32 -25.46
C GLY A 85 11.48 -7.35 -24.04
N ASN A 86 11.60 -6.20 -23.37
CA ASN A 86 12.23 -6.06 -22.06
C ASN A 86 11.26 -6.16 -20.88
N ILE A 87 9.98 -5.85 -21.08
CA ILE A 87 9.00 -5.87 -20.00
C ILE A 87 8.83 -7.30 -19.46
N ARG A 88 8.98 -7.50 -18.15
CA ARG A 88 8.82 -8.79 -17.45
C ARG A 88 7.83 -8.72 -16.30
N ALA A 89 7.55 -7.53 -15.79
CA ALA A 89 6.60 -7.32 -14.70
C ALA A 89 5.84 -6.02 -14.89
N MET A 90 4.73 -5.90 -14.16
CA MET A 90 3.92 -4.70 -14.08
C MET A 90 3.63 -4.35 -12.62
N CYS A 91 3.61 -3.06 -12.29
CA CYS A 91 3.29 -2.52 -10.99
C CYS A 91 2.15 -1.50 -11.11
N PHE A 92 1.11 -1.66 -10.31
CA PHE A 92 -0.16 -0.97 -10.49
C PHE A 92 -0.94 -0.90 -9.17
N ASP A 93 -1.81 0.11 -9.02
CA ASP A 93 -2.74 0.17 -7.90
C ASP A 93 -3.85 -0.90 -8.01
N THR A 94 -4.44 -1.33 -6.89
CA THR A 94 -5.44 -2.41 -6.89
C THR A 94 -6.86 -1.93 -7.22
N THR A 95 -7.01 -0.86 -7.99
CA THR A 95 -8.32 -0.36 -8.41
C THR A 95 -9.00 -1.30 -9.40
N SER A 96 -10.32 -1.16 -9.57
CA SER A 96 -11.07 -1.99 -10.52
C SER A 96 -10.71 -1.71 -11.99
N SER A 97 -10.31 -0.48 -12.33
CA SER A 97 -9.85 -0.12 -13.68
C SER A 97 -8.55 -0.84 -14.03
N ASN A 98 -7.64 -1.04 -13.07
CA ASN A 98 -6.42 -1.79 -13.32
C ASN A 98 -6.61 -3.30 -13.22
N THR A 99 -7.41 -3.73 -12.27
CA THR A 99 -7.50 -5.14 -11.90
C THR A 99 -8.77 -5.82 -12.43
N GLY A 100 -9.60 -5.17 -13.23
CA GLY A 100 -10.79 -5.75 -13.84
C GLY A 100 -10.49 -7.04 -14.63
N ARG A 101 -11.34 -8.06 -14.50
CA ARG A 101 -11.09 -9.39 -15.08
C ARG A 101 -11.08 -9.41 -16.62
N ILE A 102 -11.96 -8.62 -17.22
CA ILE A 102 -12.16 -8.60 -18.68
C ILE A 102 -11.52 -7.34 -19.27
N SER A 103 -11.80 -6.20 -18.64
CA SER A 103 -11.41 -4.87 -19.14
C SER A 103 -10.45 -4.14 -18.21
N GLY A 104 -9.75 -4.87 -17.33
CA GLY A 104 -8.73 -4.31 -16.47
C GLY A 104 -7.44 -4.06 -17.22
N ALA A 105 -6.74 -2.98 -16.90
CA ALA A 105 -5.52 -2.58 -17.60
C ALA A 105 -4.47 -3.69 -17.64
N CYS A 106 -4.32 -4.46 -16.56
CA CYS A 106 -3.35 -5.55 -16.46
C CYS A 106 -3.59 -6.65 -17.50
N VAL A 107 -4.83 -7.14 -17.57
CA VAL A 107 -5.22 -8.23 -18.49
C VAL A 107 -5.06 -7.78 -19.95
N LEU A 108 -5.49 -6.56 -20.23
CA LEU A 108 -5.41 -5.99 -21.57
C LEU A 108 -3.97 -5.72 -22.00
N LEU A 109 -3.09 -5.34 -21.06
CA LEU A 109 -1.67 -5.13 -21.35
C LEU A 109 -0.95 -6.44 -21.70
N GLU A 110 -1.19 -7.52 -20.95
CA GLU A 110 -0.66 -8.86 -21.27
C GLU A 110 -1.15 -9.35 -22.64
N GLN A 111 -2.43 -9.14 -22.96
CA GLN A 111 -3.00 -9.46 -24.27
C GLN A 111 -2.33 -8.68 -25.40
N LYS A 112 -2.14 -7.36 -25.23
CA LYS A 112 -1.49 -6.50 -26.24
C LYS A 112 -0.01 -6.87 -26.43
N LEU A 113 0.69 -7.27 -25.37
CA LEU A 113 2.09 -7.73 -25.43
C LEU A 113 2.26 -9.20 -25.85
N GLY A 114 1.17 -9.97 -25.88
CA GLY A 114 1.19 -11.39 -26.22
C GLY A 114 1.98 -12.26 -25.24
N LYS A 115 2.09 -11.87 -23.96
CA LYS A 115 2.87 -12.59 -22.95
C LYS A 115 2.37 -12.32 -21.53
N GLU A 116 2.61 -13.28 -20.65
CA GLU A 116 2.37 -13.15 -19.21
C GLU A 116 3.42 -12.25 -18.56
N LEU A 117 2.98 -11.43 -17.60
CA LEU A 117 3.81 -10.52 -16.81
C LEU A 117 3.68 -10.83 -15.32
N LEU A 118 4.78 -10.70 -14.59
CA LEU A 118 4.72 -10.76 -13.13
C LEU A 118 3.92 -9.56 -12.59
N SER A 119 2.86 -9.85 -11.85
CA SER A 119 1.98 -8.83 -11.24
C SER A 119 2.51 -8.38 -9.89
N LEU A 120 2.96 -7.13 -9.79
CA LEU A 120 3.42 -6.50 -8.56
C LEU A 120 2.37 -5.50 -8.08
N ALA A 121 1.30 -6.00 -7.47
CA ALA A 121 0.25 -5.14 -6.93
C ALA A 121 0.81 -4.17 -5.86
N CYS A 122 0.37 -2.92 -5.91
CA CYS A 122 0.85 -1.88 -5.01
C CYS A 122 0.41 -2.12 -3.56
N ARG A 123 1.33 -2.64 -2.74
CA ARG A 123 1.09 -2.86 -1.30
C ARG A 123 0.80 -1.57 -0.55
N HIS A 124 1.35 -0.45 -1.00
CA HIS A 124 1.04 0.84 -0.38
C HIS A 124 -0.45 1.17 -0.51
N HIS A 125 -1.04 0.98 -1.70
CA HIS A 125 -2.47 1.18 -1.88
C HIS A 125 -3.30 0.20 -1.03
N ILE A 126 -2.87 -1.07 -0.93
CA ILE A 126 -3.53 -2.05 -0.04
C ILE A 126 -3.49 -1.55 1.42
N MET A 127 -2.38 -0.96 1.87
CA MET A 127 -2.27 -0.41 3.22
C MET A 127 -3.18 0.82 3.42
N GLU A 128 -3.32 1.71 2.44
CA GLU A 128 -4.31 2.80 2.50
C GLU A 128 -5.74 2.27 2.72
N LEU A 129 -6.09 1.17 2.03
CA LEU A 129 -7.40 0.53 2.21
C LEU A 129 -7.58 -0.03 3.63
N VAL A 130 -6.52 -0.61 4.21
CA VAL A 130 -6.53 -1.18 5.57
C VAL A 130 -6.71 -0.08 6.62
N ILE A 131 -5.89 0.97 6.61
CA ILE A 131 -6.05 2.06 7.58
C ILE A 131 -7.39 2.79 7.39
N GLY A 132 -7.87 2.91 6.15
CA GLY A 132 -9.19 3.44 5.85
C GLY A 132 -10.33 2.57 6.41
N ALA A 133 -10.14 1.24 6.52
CA ALA A 133 -11.11 0.37 7.18
C ALA A 133 -11.12 0.57 8.71
N ALA A 134 -9.96 0.71 9.35
CA ALA A 134 -9.87 1.07 10.76
C ALA A 134 -10.54 2.42 11.02
N PHE A 135 -10.21 3.43 10.21
CA PHE A 135 -10.78 4.77 10.31
C PHE A 135 -12.32 4.77 10.21
N ARG A 136 -12.90 4.01 9.27
CA ARG A 136 -14.36 3.90 9.14
C ARG A 136 -15.04 3.24 10.34
N VAL A 137 -14.39 2.30 11.02
CA VAL A 137 -14.92 1.73 12.27
C VAL A 137 -14.99 2.80 13.36
N CYS A 138 -13.98 3.65 13.44
CA CYS A 138 -13.86 4.67 14.48
C CYS A 138 -14.72 5.92 14.21
N MET A 139 -14.80 6.35 12.95
CA MET A 139 -15.36 7.65 12.56
C MET A 139 -16.66 7.54 11.75
N GLY A 140 -17.08 6.33 11.39
CA GLY A 140 -18.19 6.09 10.48
C GLY A 140 -17.84 6.32 9.01
N SER A 141 -18.83 6.12 8.14
CA SER A 141 -18.71 6.37 6.70
C SER A 141 -18.94 7.84 6.39
N THR A 142 -18.13 8.43 5.50
CA THR A 142 -18.37 9.75 4.95
C THR A 142 -18.92 9.62 3.52
N SER A 143 -20.02 10.31 3.23
CA SER A 143 -20.55 10.44 1.86
C SER A 143 -19.79 11.49 1.04
N SER A 144 -18.97 12.30 1.72
CA SER A 144 -18.16 13.37 1.15
C SER A 144 -16.70 12.92 0.97
N PRO A 145 -15.99 13.39 -0.07
CA PRO A 145 -14.55 13.20 -0.21
C PRO A 145 -13.76 13.93 0.90
N GLU A 146 -14.37 14.90 1.59
CA GLU A 146 -13.78 15.57 2.74
C GLU A 146 -14.33 14.98 4.05
N VAL A 147 -13.43 14.60 4.95
CA VAL A 147 -13.77 14.20 6.32
C VAL A 147 -14.12 15.48 7.12
N PRO A 148 -15.34 15.63 7.65
CA PRO A 148 -15.77 16.87 8.32
C PRO A 148 -14.85 17.29 9.47
N LEU A 149 -14.36 16.33 10.26
CA LEU A 149 -13.38 16.58 11.32
C LEU A 149 -12.14 17.31 10.80
N PHE A 150 -11.53 16.81 9.73
CA PHE A 150 -10.33 17.41 9.15
C PHE A 150 -10.63 18.77 8.51
N LYS A 151 -11.82 18.94 7.93
CA LYS A 151 -12.23 20.24 7.39
C LYS A 151 -12.38 21.29 8.50
N ARG A 152 -13.06 20.95 9.61
CA ARG A 152 -13.16 21.82 10.79
C ARG A 152 -11.78 22.18 11.34
N PHE A 153 -10.88 21.20 11.40
CA PHE A 153 -9.52 21.41 11.87
C PHE A 153 -8.74 22.36 10.95
N GLN A 154 -8.79 22.17 9.64
CA GLN A 154 -8.16 23.05 8.66
C GLN A 154 -8.68 24.50 8.78
N ASP A 155 -10.00 24.68 8.89
CA ASP A 155 -10.60 26.01 9.00
C ASP A 155 -10.24 26.70 10.34
N TYR A 156 -9.98 25.91 11.38
CA TYR A 156 -9.55 26.36 12.71
C TYR A 156 -8.04 26.56 12.85
N TRP A 157 -7.24 26.11 11.88
CA TRP A 157 -5.77 26.03 11.99
C TRP A 157 -5.10 27.34 12.43
N ARG A 158 -5.58 28.49 11.93
CA ARG A 158 -5.05 29.83 12.28
C ARG A 158 -5.18 30.23 13.76
N PHE A 159 -5.98 29.50 14.53
CA PHE A 159 -6.21 29.75 15.95
C PHE A 159 -5.40 28.81 16.86
N ILE A 160 -4.62 27.90 16.28
CA ILE A 160 -3.78 26.95 17.02
C ILE A 160 -2.41 27.58 17.28
N ASP A 161 -2.03 27.64 18.55
CA ASP A 161 -0.67 27.94 19.02
C ASP A 161 0.22 26.73 18.77
N THR A 162 1.10 26.81 17.77
CA THR A 162 1.93 25.68 17.35
C THR A 162 3.01 25.30 18.37
N ASP A 163 3.24 26.15 19.37
CA ASP A 163 4.23 25.92 20.43
C ASP A 163 3.62 25.21 21.66
N LYS A 164 2.29 25.08 21.72
CA LYS A 164 1.57 24.38 22.80
C LYS A 164 0.97 23.06 22.32
N TYR A 165 1.53 21.96 22.78
CA TYR A 165 1.09 20.64 22.34
C TYR A 165 1.09 19.60 23.46
N GLU A 166 0.31 18.54 23.24
CA GLU A 166 0.25 17.36 24.09
C GLU A 166 0.61 16.11 23.28
N THR A 167 1.14 15.09 23.93
CA THR A 167 1.45 13.81 23.28
C THR A 167 0.22 12.92 23.22
N GLY A 168 0.19 11.94 22.30
CA GLY A 168 -0.92 10.99 22.19
C GLY A 168 -1.16 10.11 23.41
N ILE A 169 -0.11 9.91 24.20
CA ILE A 169 -0.15 9.17 25.47
C ILE A 169 -0.43 10.06 26.69
N ALA A 170 -0.91 11.29 26.51
CA ALA A 170 -1.29 12.14 27.64
C ALA A 170 -2.50 11.60 28.42
N ALA A 171 -3.30 10.72 27.82
CA ALA A 171 -4.41 10.04 28.47
C ALA A 171 -3.98 8.65 29.00
N ASP A 172 -4.29 8.36 30.27
CA ASP A 172 -3.85 7.15 30.98
C ASP A 172 -4.34 5.83 30.35
N ASP A 173 -5.49 5.84 29.68
CA ASP A 173 -6.02 4.69 28.94
C ASP A 173 -5.20 4.41 27.68
N VAL A 174 -4.88 5.43 26.90
CA VAL A 174 -4.04 5.31 25.69
C VAL A 174 -2.61 4.91 26.06
N ALA A 175 -2.04 5.50 27.11
CA ALA A 175 -0.69 5.17 27.58
C ALA A 175 -0.56 3.68 27.91
N ARG A 176 -1.52 3.13 28.68
CA ARG A 176 -1.56 1.69 29.00
C ARG A 176 -1.69 0.82 27.77
N LEU A 177 -2.45 1.27 26.77
CA LEU A 177 -2.62 0.55 25.51
C LEU A 177 -1.38 0.56 24.62
N VAL A 178 -0.29 1.26 24.93
CA VAL A 178 0.93 1.23 24.10
C VAL A 178 2.21 1.00 24.90
N ASP A 179 2.11 0.83 26.21
CA ASP A 179 3.25 0.77 27.12
C ASP A 179 4.24 -0.36 26.77
N ASP A 180 3.72 -1.58 26.55
CA ASP A 180 4.46 -2.78 26.16
C ASP A 180 5.22 -2.64 24.84
N ILE A 181 4.73 -1.83 23.90
CA ILE A 181 5.36 -1.63 22.58
C ILE A 181 6.14 -0.32 22.46
N LYS A 182 6.00 0.61 23.41
CA LYS A 182 6.43 2.01 23.28
C LYS A 182 7.89 2.13 22.87
N GLN A 183 8.80 1.58 23.67
CA GLN A 183 10.24 1.72 23.43
C GLN A 183 10.65 1.05 22.11
N SER A 184 10.18 -0.17 21.86
CA SER A 184 10.51 -0.91 20.63
C SER A 184 10.01 -0.20 19.36
N THR A 185 8.88 0.51 19.45
CA THR A 185 8.31 1.29 18.35
C THR A 185 9.08 2.57 18.12
N ILE A 186 9.53 3.25 19.18
CA ILE A 186 10.43 4.41 19.09
C ILE A 186 11.76 4.01 18.43
N ASP A 187 12.37 2.92 18.88
CA ASP A 187 13.63 2.41 18.32
C ASP A 187 13.47 2.05 16.84
N PHE A 188 12.34 1.40 16.51
CA PHE A 188 12.00 1.09 15.12
C PHE A 188 11.87 2.37 14.28
N ALA A 189 11.17 3.39 14.78
CA ALA A 189 10.95 4.62 14.03
C ALA A 189 12.25 5.40 13.80
N ASN A 190 13.05 5.60 14.86
CA ASN A 190 14.35 6.28 14.76
C ASN A 190 15.29 5.59 13.77
N LYS A 191 15.39 4.24 13.84
CA LYS A 191 16.20 3.47 12.90
C LYS A 191 15.82 3.67 11.44
N HIS A 192 14.52 3.85 11.14
CA HIS A 192 14.07 4.09 9.77
C HIS A 192 14.25 5.57 9.37
N LEU A 193 14.16 6.51 10.31
CA LEU A 193 14.45 7.93 10.03
C LEU A 193 15.92 8.19 9.69
N GLU A 194 16.84 7.34 10.15
CA GLU A 194 18.26 7.35 9.72
C GLU A 194 18.45 6.91 8.25
N GLN A 195 17.43 6.33 7.63
CA GLN A 195 17.46 5.83 6.25
C GLN A 195 16.70 6.77 5.31
N ASN A 196 17.08 6.74 4.03
CA ASN A 196 16.30 7.42 3.00
C ASN A 196 14.94 6.72 2.84
N GLN A 197 13.87 7.46 3.13
CA GLN A 197 12.51 7.00 2.90
C GLN A 197 12.14 7.15 1.42
N PRO A 198 11.32 6.23 0.87
CA PRO A 198 10.97 6.25 -0.55
C PRO A 198 10.10 7.46 -0.92
N ARG A 199 9.36 8.01 0.04
CA ARG A 199 8.46 9.15 -0.10
C ARG A 199 8.33 9.91 1.22
N ASP A 200 7.92 11.17 1.14
CA ASP A 200 7.81 12.06 2.30
C ASP A 200 6.76 11.60 3.32
N ASP A 201 5.66 10.99 2.87
CA ASP A 201 4.59 10.44 3.72
C ASP A 201 5.08 9.30 4.64
N TYR A 202 6.09 8.53 4.23
CA TYR A 202 6.74 7.52 5.08
C TYR A 202 7.48 8.19 6.24
N LYS A 203 8.25 9.24 5.92
CA LYS A 203 9.00 10.01 6.91
C LYS A 203 8.06 10.72 7.88
N GLU A 204 7.05 11.42 7.34
CA GLU A 204 6.04 12.12 8.13
C GLU A 204 5.32 11.16 9.07
N PHE A 205 4.94 9.97 8.61
CA PHE A 205 4.27 8.99 9.47
C PHE A 205 5.18 8.49 10.61
N LEU A 206 6.48 8.26 10.36
CA LEU A 206 7.45 7.92 11.41
C LEU A 206 7.58 9.03 12.47
N GLU A 207 7.63 10.29 12.03
CA GLU A 207 7.68 11.46 12.93
C GLU A 207 6.39 11.58 13.75
N LEU A 208 5.22 11.37 13.13
CA LEU A 208 3.93 11.37 13.82
C LEU A 208 3.82 10.25 14.85
N VAL A 209 4.37 9.07 14.60
CA VAL A 209 4.46 7.97 15.57
C VAL A 209 5.29 8.37 16.78
N LEU A 210 6.46 8.98 16.56
CA LEU A 210 7.31 9.46 17.66
C LEU A 210 6.59 10.51 18.50
N ILE A 211 5.96 11.49 17.85
CA ILE A 211 5.14 12.51 18.49
C ILE A 211 4.01 11.89 19.33
N PHE A 212 3.28 10.93 18.76
CA PHE A 212 2.19 10.23 19.44
C PHE A 212 2.68 9.53 20.72
N LEU A 213 3.84 8.88 20.65
CA LEU A 213 4.47 8.17 21.78
C LEU A 213 5.24 9.09 22.74
N GLY A 214 5.26 10.41 22.48
CA GLY A 214 5.95 11.40 23.32
C GLY A 214 7.48 11.39 23.18
N ALA A 215 8.00 10.93 22.05
CA ALA A 215 9.42 11.00 21.68
C ALA A 215 9.70 12.21 20.76
N THR A 216 10.98 12.55 20.61
CA THR A 216 11.44 13.61 19.71
C THR A 216 11.28 13.26 18.22
N PRO A 217 11.11 14.23 17.30
CA PRO A 217 11.37 15.67 17.46
C PRO A 217 10.36 16.37 18.38
N ALA A 218 10.81 17.39 19.11
CA ALA A 218 9.99 18.15 20.06
C ALA A 218 8.84 18.90 19.34
N ARG A 219 7.76 18.17 19.08
CA ARG A 219 6.46 18.61 18.56
C ARG A 219 5.39 17.72 19.18
N GLY A 220 4.12 18.13 19.10
CA GLY A 220 3.01 17.34 19.63
C GLY A 220 1.71 17.55 18.91
N MET A 221 0.65 16.99 19.48
CA MET A 221 -0.72 17.08 19.01
C MET A 221 -1.45 18.25 19.67
N PHE A 222 -2.29 18.96 18.91
CA PHE A 222 -2.98 20.18 19.35
C PHE A 222 -4.30 19.91 20.09
N LYS A 223 -4.30 18.90 20.97
CA LYS A 223 -5.51 18.32 21.58
C LYS A 223 -6.29 19.34 22.43
N ALA A 224 -5.63 20.12 23.26
CA ALA A 224 -6.29 21.10 24.14
C ALA A 224 -6.81 22.35 23.42
N GLN A 225 -6.42 22.57 22.17
CA GLN A 225 -6.71 23.81 21.43
C GLN A 225 -7.83 23.66 20.41
N PHE A 226 -8.17 22.44 20.00
CA PHE A 226 -9.22 22.16 19.04
C PHE A 226 -10.33 21.32 19.67
N ARG A 227 -11.57 21.83 19.61
CA ARG A 227 -12.72 21.16 20.24
C ARG A 227 -13.16 19.93 19.45
N LEU A 228 -12.77 18.76 19.96
CA LEU A 228 -13.25 17.45 19.55
C LEU A 228 -14.52 17.09 20.34
N THR A 229 -15.43 16.36 19.69
CA THR A 229 -16.46 15.60 20.40
C THR A 229 -15.84 14.36 21.06
N LEU A 230 -16.49 13.81 22.08
CA LEU A 230 -16.01 12.59 22.74
C LEU A 230 -15.85 11.41 21.77
N THR A 231 -16.72 11.32 20.76
CA THR A 231 -16.66 10.29 19.71
C THR A 231 -15.45 10.50 18.80
N GLU A 232 -15.20 11.73 18.34
CA GLU A 232 -14.03 12.04 17.51
C GLU A 232 -12.72 11.81 18.29
N GLU A 233 -12.67 12.21 19.56
CA GLU A 233 -11.49 12.01 20.41
C GLU A 233 -11.19 10.52 20.60
N ARG A 234 -12.20 9.72 20.99
CA ARG A 234 -12.05 8.27 21.14
C ARG A 234 -11.67 7.61 19.82
N GLY A 235 -12.33 7.98 18.72
CA GLY A 235 -12.03 7.45 17.40
C GLY A 235 -10.61 7.77 16.95
N LEU A 236 -10.09 8.97 17.24
CA LEU A 236 -8.70 9.32 16.94
C LEU A 236 -7.74 8.47 17.77
N HIS A 237 -8.00 8.30 19.08
CA HIS A 237 -7.20 7.43 19.93
C HIS A 237 -7.15 6.00 19.38
N ASP A 238 -8.29 5.40 19.05
CA ASP A 238 -8.38 4.03 18.56
C ASP A 238 -7.63 3.83 17.22
N VAL A 239 -7.75 4.79 16.29
CA VAL A 239 -7.00 4.77 15.02
C VAL A 239 -5.50 4.91 15.26
N CYS A 240 -5.07 5.82 16.15
CA CYS A 240 -3.66 6.01 16.45
C CYS A 240 -3.04 4.78 17.15
N VAL A 241 -3.75 4.16 18.11
CA VAL A 241 -3.31 2.92 18.76
C VAL A 241 -3.16 1.80 17.74
N PHE A 242 -4.13 1.65 16.83
CA PHE A 242 -4.02 0.69 15.71
C PHE A 242 -2.83 1.01 14.81
N ALA A 243 -2.62 2.29 14.49
CA ALA A 243 -1.57 2.75 13.61
C ALA A 243 -0.18 2.36 14.15
N VAL A 244 0.08 2.60 15.44
CA VAL A 244 1.37 2.29 16.07
C VAL A 244 1.57 0.80 16.34
N ARG A 245 0.51 0.08 16.77
CA ARG A 245 0.62 -1.35 17.11
C ARG A 245 0.72 -2.27 15.90
N VAL A 246 0.00 -1.95 14.83
CA VAL A 246 -0.20 -2.88 13.71
C VAL A 246 0.28 -2.27 12.40
N TYR A 247 -0.23 -1.10 12.05
CA TYR A 247 -0.10 -0.54 10.70
C TYR A 247 1.34 -0.13 10.35
N LEU A 248 2.07 0.46 11.31
CA LEU A 248 3.40 1.04 11.08
C LEU A 248 4.36 0.10 10.36
N LYS A 249 4.54 -1.12 10.89
CA LYS A 249 5.49 -2.09 10.32
C LYS A 249 5.08 -2.54 8.92
N ALA A 250 3.78 -2.68 8.68
CA ALA A 250 3.25 -3.05 7.37
C ALA A 250 3.41 -1.91 6.34
N TRP A 251 3.17 -0.66 6.75
CA TRP A 251 3.34 0.52 5.90
C TRP A 251 4.78 0.69 5.45
N ILE A 252 5.72 0.72 6.40
CA ILE A 252 7.15 0.95 6.15
C ILE A 252 7.76 -0.17 5.30
N SER A 253 7.26 -1.40 5.42
CA SER A 253 7.72 -2.53 4.60
C SER A 253 7.01 -2.66 3.24
N ALA A 254 5.95 -1.88 2.96
CA ALA A 254 5.17 -1.97 1.72
C ALA A 254 5.99 -1.85 0.41
N PRO A 255 7.01 -0.96 0.31
CA PRO A 255 7.78 -0.78 -0.93
C PRO A 255 8.61 -1.98 -1.37
N LEU A 256 8.93 -2.91 -0.45
CA LEU A 256 9.85 -4.01 -0.74
C LEU A 256 9.09 -5.26 -1.18
N ALA A 257 9.12 -5.56 -2.48
CA ALA A 257 8.43 -6.71 -3.06
C ALA A 257 8.95 -8.06 -2.53
N SER A 258 10.27 -8.22 -2.36
CA SER A 258 10.85 -9.45 -1.77
C SER A 258 10.39 -9.70 -0.34
N GLY A 259 10.09 -8.63 0.39
CA GLY A 259 9.58 -8.67 1.75
C GLY A 259 8.07 -8.82 1.87
N ALA A 260 7.32 -8.85 0.76
CA ALA A 260 5.86 -8.81 0.75
C ALA A 260 5.25 -9.96 1.54
N LEU A 261 5.58 -11.21 1.18
CA LEU A 261 4.97 -12.41 1.75
C LEU A 261 5.18 -12.49 3.28
N TYR A 262 6.42 -12.28 3.74
CA TYR A 262 6.72 -12.32 5.17
C TYR A 262 6.01 -11.21 5.93
N SER A 263 6.01 -9.99 5.40
CA SER A 263 5.38 -8.83 6.06
C SER A 263 3.87 -8.95 6.09
N ASP A 264 3.26 -9.52 5.05
CA ASP A 264 1.81 -9.77 4.98
C ASP A 264 1.37 -10.85 5.98
N LEU A 265 2.15 -11.92 6.15
CA LEU A 265 1.91 -12.92 7.19
C LEU A 265 2.01 -12.32 8.60
N LEU A 266 3.01 -11.47 8.84
CA LEU A 266 3.12 -10.75 10.11
C LEU A 266 1.92 -9.83 10.34
N LEU A 267 1.46 -9.12 9.29
CA LEU A 267 0.28 -8.27 9.39
C LEU A 267 -0.97 -9.08 9.73
N LEU A 268 -1.21 -10.23 9.08
CA LEU A 268 -2.33 -11.11 9.42
C LEU A 268 -2.30 -11.52 10.90
N LYS A 269 -1.13 -11.94 11.38
CA LYS A 269 -0.95 -12.30 12.78
C LYS A 269 -1.26 -11.12 13.72
N SER A 270 -0.66 -9.96 13.47
CA SER A 270 -0.91 -8.76 14.27
C SER A 270 -2.36 -8.31 14.24
N LEU A 271 -3.06 -8.46 13.11
CA LEU A 271 -4.48 -8.16 12.99
C LEU A 271 -5.34 -9.08 13.86
N LEU A 272 -5.02 -10.39 13.92
CA LEU A 272 -5.72 -11.35 14.78
C LEU A 272 -5.47 -11.06 16.26
N GLU A 273 -4.22 -10.82 16.65
CA GLU A 273 -3.85 -10.50 18.03
C GLU A 273 -4.50 -9.19 18.51
N TYR A 274 -4.62 -8.20 17.61
CA TYR A 274 -5.27 -6.91 17.90
C TYR A 274 -6.75 -7.03 18.25
N SER A 275 -7.41 -8.16 17.97
CA SER A 275 -8.80 -8.41 18.38
C SER A 275 -9.00 -8.34 19.89
N SER A 276 -7.95 -8.61 20.68
CA SER A 276 -7.94 -8.49 22.14
C SER A 276 -8.01 -7.04 22.63
N ILE A 277 -7.58 -6.08 21.81
CA ILE A 277 -7.62 -4.65 22.11
C ILE A 277 -8.88 -4.03 21.51
N HIS A 278 -9.13 -4.27 20.21
CA HIS A 278 -10.28 -3.70 19.53
C HIS A 278 -10.83 -4.63 18.44
N LEU A 279 -11.78 -5.48 18.83
CA LEU A 279 -12.40 -6.50 17.97
C LEU A 279 -12.95 -5.97 16.64
N ALA A 280 -13.66 -4.84 16.65
CA ALA A 280 -14.30 -4.33 15.43
C ALA A 280 -13.29 -3.81 14.39
N ILE A 281 -12.26 -3.05 14.81
CA ILE A 281 -11.15 -2.64 13.95
C ILE A 281 -10.49 -3.89 13.38
N SER A 282 -10.02 -4.80 14.25
CA SER A 282 -9.36 -6.05 13.86
C SER A 282 -10.15 -6.81 12.78
N LYS A 283 -11.46 -7.02 12.98
CA LYS A 283 -12.32 -7.67 12.00
C LYS A 283 -12.39 -6.90 10.68
N ALA A 284 -12.68 -5.61 10.72
CA ALA A 284 -12.83 -4.80 9.51
C ALA A 284 -11.54 -4.73 8.69
N THR A 285 -10.40 -4.57 9.35
CA THR A 285 -9.08 -4.53 8.72
C THR A 285 -8.64 -5.89 8.22
N SER A 286 -8.95 -6.98 8.93
CA SER A 286 -8.68 -8.35 8.48
C SER A 286 -9.46 -8.68 7.21
N ILE A 287 -10.77 -8.38 7.18
CA ILE A 287 -11.60 -8.57 5.98
C ILE A 287 -11.04 -7.75 4.81
N LYS A 288 -10.68 -6.48 5.07
CA LYS A 288 -10.16 -5.59 4.03
C LYS A 288 -8.82 -6.08 3.48
N PHE A 289 -7.91 -6.53 4.34
CA PHE A 289 -6.61 -7.02 3.95
C PHE A 289 -6.71 -8.37 3.22
N SER A 290 -7.46 -9.33 3.77
CA SER A 290 -7.68 -10.65 3.17
C SER A 290 -8.30 -10.57 1.78
N GLY A 291 -9.23 -9.64 1.55
CA GLY A 291 -9.81 -9.41 0.22
C GLY A 291 -8.82 -8.87 -0.82
N ASN A 292 -7.61 -8.49 -0.41
CA ASN A 292 -6.54 -8.05 -1.29
C ASN A 292 -5.40 -9.07 -1.42
N LEU A 293 -5.42 -10.22 -0.73
CA LEU A 293 -4.33 -11.22 -0.79
C LEU A 293 -4.22 -11.95 -2.13
N TRP A 294 -5.16 -11.75 -3.05
CA TRP A 294 -5.17 -12.35 -4.40
C TRP A 294 -3.89 -12.07 -5.19
N TYR A 295 -3.14 -11.01 -4.87
CA TYR A 295 -1.89 -10.70 -5.55
C TYR A 295 -0.75 -11.66 -5.19
N LEU A 296 -0.81 -12.35 -4.04
CA LEU A 296 0.21 -13.30 -3.61
C LEU A 296 0.16 -14.56 -4.47
N SER A 297 0.93 -14.57 -5.54
CA SER A 297 1.08 -15.70 -6.45
C SER A 297 2.22 -16.64 -6.04
N PRO A 298 2.25 -17.90 -6.52
CA PRO A 298 3.40 -18.78 -6.36
C PRO A 298 4.71 -18.16 -6.86
N GLU A 299 4.65 -17.39 -7.95
CA GLU A 299 5.79 -16.66 -8.52
C GLU A 299 6.27 -15.56 -7.56
N LEU A 300 5.36 -14.81 -6.93
CA LEU A 300 5.72 -13.82 -5.90
C LEU A 300 6.22 -14.47 -4.62
N ALA A 301 5.75 -15.66 -4.26
CA ALA A 301 6.32 -16.43 -3.16
C ALA A 301 7.80 -16.75 -3.41
N GLY A 302 8.20 -16.88 -4.68
CA GLY A 302 9.60 -16.96 -5.11
C GLY A 302 10.44 -15.74 -4.68
N LEU A 303 9.85 -14.55 -4.56
CA LEU A 303 10.60 -13.36 -4.14
C LEU A 303 11.01 -13.42 -2.66
N ALA A 304 10.30 -14.19 -1.83
CA ALA A 304 10.64 -14.37 -0.42
C ALA A 304 11.97 -15.11 -0.21
N PHE A 305 12.50 -15.81 -1.22
CA PHE A 305 13.85 -16.38 -1.17
C PHE A 305 14.93 -15.31 -1.02
N PHE A 306 14.66 -14.09 -1.47
CA PHE A 306 15.57 -12.95 -1.36
C PHE A 306 15.37 -12.12 -0.08
N ASP A 307 14.37 -12.44 0.75
CA ASP A 307 14.20 -11.80 2.05
C ASP A 307 15.14 -12.42 3.09
N SER A 308 16.02 -11.61 3.69
CA SER A 308 16.96 -12.06 4.72
C SER A 308 16.28 -12.42 6.04
N ARG A 309 15.05 -11.96 6.27
CA ARG A 309 14.24 -12.28 7.46
C ARG A 309 13.66 -13.69 7.39
N VAL A 310 13.54 -14.26 6.19
CA VAL A 310 13.10 -15.65 6.02
C VAL A 310 14.29 -16.57 6.20
N SER A 311 14.22 -17.42 7.22
CA SER A 311 15.32 -18.33 7.56
C SER A 311 15.62 -19.33 6.44
N SER A 312 16.86 -19.83 6.37
CA SER A 312 17.24 -20.87 5.40
C SER A 312 16.42 -22.15 5.55
N SER A 313 15.99 -22.51 6.76
CA SER A 313 15.08 -23.65 6.98
C SER A 313 13.69 -23.35 6.41
N THR A 314 13.12 -22.17 6.66
CA THR A 314 11.85 -21.73 6.07
C THR A 314 11.92 -21.70 4.54
N LYS A 315 13.00 -21.16 3.96
CA LYS A 315 13.23 -21.19 2.50
C LYS A 315 13.27 -22.63 1.97
N ARG A 316 13.95 -23.55 2.66
CA ARG A 316 13.96 -24.97 2.29
C ARG A 316 12.56 -25.59 2.33
N MET A 317 11.75 -25.27 3.34
CA MET A 317 10.35 -25.71 3.42
C MET A 317 9.50 -25.11 2.30
N MET A 318 9.69 -23.83 1.96
CA MET A 318 8.98 -23.19 0.84
C MET A 318 9.25 -23.89 -0.50
N ARG A 319 10.46 -24.46 -0.70
CA ARG A 319 10.75 -25.31 -1.88
C ARG A 319 9.93 -26.60 -1.90
N GLY A 320 9.59 -27.14 -0.73
CA GLY A 320 8.71 -28.30 -0.57
C GLY A 320 7.22 -27.95 -0.69
N VAL A 321 6.80 -26.75 -0.25
CA VAL A 321 5.40 -26.27 -0.23
C VAL A 321 4.84 -25.90 -1.62
N VAL A 322 5.69 -25.81 -2.65
CA VAL A 322 5.21 -25.88 -4.04
C VAL A 322 4.45 -27.21 -4.29
N LEU A 323 4.61 -28.20 -3.41
CA LEU A 323 3.64 -29.26 -3.12
C LEU A 323 2.88 -28.93 -1.81
N ILE A 324 1.74 -28.24 -1.99
CA ILE A 324 0.50 -28.22 -1.19
C ILE A 324 0.58 -28.79 0.26
N GLN A 325 0.50 -27.91 1.29
CA GLN A 325 -0.36 -27.97 2.51
C GLN A 325 0.21 -27.43 3.85
N GLU A 326 1.50 -27.21 4.05
CA GLU A 326 2.05 -27.16 5.43
C GLU A 326 2.36 -25.77 6.07
N TYR A 327 1.81 -24.65 5.60
CA TYR A 327 2.15 -23.34 6.20
C TYR A 327 1.35 -22.96 7.47
N SER A 328 0.37 -23.77 7.86
CA SER A 328 -0.55 -23.47 8.95
C SER A 328 0.08 -23.56 10.35
N GLY A 329 1.02 -24.49 10.57
CA GLY A 329 1.67 -24.70 11.89
C GLY A 329 2.65 -23.61 12.34
N PHE A 330 3.03 -22.68 11.47
CA PHE A 330 4.00 -21.61 11.78
C PHE A 330 3.36 -20.29 12.19
N ILE A 331 2.06 -20.10 11.95
CA ILE A 331 1.41 -18.80 12.09
C ILE A 331 0.87 -18.59 13.52
N THR A 332 0.32 -19.65 14.12
CA THR A 332 -0.15 -19.66 15.50
C THR A 332 -0.18 -21.09 16.03
N GLN A 333 0.12 -21.27 17.31
CA GLN A 333 -0.10 -22.54 18.02
C GLN A 333 -1.47 -22.59 18.71
N ASP A 334 -2.24 -21.50 18.65
CA ASP A 334 -3.60 -21.46 19.13
C ASP A 334 -4.55 -22.09 18.10
N GLU A 335 -5.21 -23.18 18.49
CA GLU A 335 -6.06 -23.98 17.60
C GLU A 335 -7.27 -23.19 17.09
N SER A 336 -7.80 -22.23 17.88
CA SER A 336 -8.96 -21.44 17.49
C SER A 336 -8.62 -20.39 16.41
N GLN A 337 -7.47 -19.72 16.57
CA GLN A 337 -6.94 -18.77 15.58
C GLN A 337 -6.50 -19.50 14.31
N LEU A 338 -5.88 -20.67 14.47
CA LEU A 338 -5.50 -21.55 13.37
C LEU A 338 -6.74 -21.95 12.56
N GLN A 339 -7.80 -22.38 13.24
CA GLN A 339 -9.04 -22.80 12.59
C GLN A 339 -9.75 -21.62 11.90
N PHE A 340 -9.76 -20.43 12.51
CA PHE A 340 -10.30 -19.23 11.88
C PHE A 340 -9.52 -18.86 10.61
N MET A 341 -8.19 -18.86 10.66
CA MET A 341 -7.40 -18.56 9.47
C MET A 341 -7.51 -19.64 8.40
N LEU A 342 -7.49 -20.92 8.78
CA LEU A 342 -7.68 -22.02 7.85
C LEU A 342 -9.04 -21.89 7.18
N GLN A 343 -10.08 -21.55 7.93
CA GLN A 343 -11.40 -21.27 7.36
C GLN A 343 -11.34 -20.10 6.38
N VAL A 344 -10.76 -18.95 6.75
CA VAL A 344 -10.65 -17.78 5.87
C VAL A 344 -9.83 -18.08 4.62
N VAL A 345 -8.70 -18.79 4.74
CA VAL A 345 -7.83 -19.16 3.61
C VAL A 345 -8.50 -20.20 2.73
N ASN A 346 -9.22 -21.17 3.30
CA ASN A 346 -9.89 -22.22 2.55
C ASN A 346 -11.16 -21.69 1.86
N GLU A 347 -11.90 -20.78 2.51
CA GLU A 347 -12.97 -19.99 1.89
C GLU A 347 -12.40 -19.12 0.76
N HIS A 348 -11.31 -18.38 1.00
CA HIS A 348 -10.63 -17.59 -0.02
C HIS A 348 -10.18 -18.48 -1.20
N ARG A 349 -9.59 -19.66 -0.97
CA ARG A 349 -9.16 -20.58 -2.04
C ARG A 349 -10.32 -21.25 -2.76
N ARG A 350 -11.47 -21.49 -2.11
CA ARG A 350 -12.69 -21.94 -2.79
C ARG A 350 -13.21 -20.89 -3.77
N VAL A 351 -13.09 -19.62 -3.40
CA VAL A 351 -13.50 -18.47 -4.25
C VAL A 351 -12.42 -18.11 -5.28
N TYR A 352 -11.15 -18.35 -4.95
CA TYR A 352 -9.96 -17.92 -5.69
C TYR A 352 -8.96 -19.10 -5.79
N PRO A 353 -9.22 -20.10 -6.65
CA PRO A 353 -8.47 -21.36 -6.66
C PRO A 353 -7.06 -21.25 -7.23
N ASN A 354 -6.72 -20.15 -7.90
CA ASN A 354 -5.34 -19.80 -8.23
C ASN A 354 -5.15 -18.27 -8.24
N SER A 355 -3.89 -17.84 -8.37
CA SER A 355 -3.50 -16.42 -8.46
C SER A 355 -3.82 -15.78 -9.81
N ARG A 356 -4.38 -16.52 -10.77
CA ARG A 356 -4.81 -15.97 -12.06
C ARG A 356 -6.18 -15.34 -11.88
N LYS A 357 -6.33 -14.06 -12.25
CA LYS A 357 -7.60 -13.33 -12.12
C LYS A 357 -8.77 -13.96 -12.90
N GLN A 358 -8.49 -14.81 -13.88
CA GLN A 358 -9.46 -15.61 -14.62
C GLN A 358 -10.23 -16.63 -13.75
N THR A 359 -9.74 -16.99 -12.56
CA THR A 359 -10.41 -17.94 -11.67
C THR A 359 -11.14 -17.30 -10.51
N LEU A 360 -11.13 -15.96 -10.42
CA LEU A 360 -11.64 -15.25 -9.24
C LEU A 360 -13.17 -15.05 -9.20
N SER A 361 -13.95 -16.06 -9.58
CA SER A 361 -15.42 -15.96 -9.69
C SER A 361 -16.19 -16.63 -8.56
N GLY A 362 -17.08 -15.83 -7.97
CA GLY A 362 -18.23 -16.20 -7.12
C GLY A 362 -18.48 -15.07 -6.13
N GLN A 363 -19.49 -14.21 -6.20
CA GLN A 363 -20.76 -14.15 -6.95
C GLN A 363 -21.15 -12.62 -7.10
N PRO A 364 -22.34 -12.21 -7.59
CA PRO A 364 -22.56 -11.00 -8.40
C PRO A 364 -22.21 -9.64 -7.78
#